data_AF-A0A9E1R4U9-F1
#
_entry.id   AF-A0A9E1R4U9-F1
#
_cell.length_a   1.000
_cell.length_b   1.000
_cell.length_c   1.000
_cell.angle_alpha   90.00
_cell.angle_beta   90.00
_cell.angle_gamma   90.00
#
_symmetry.space_group_name_H-M   'P 1'
#
loop_
_entity.id
_entity.type
_entity.pdbx_description
1 polymer ?
#
loop_
_entity_poly.entity_id
_entity_poly.type
_entity_poly.pdbx_seq_one_letter_code
_entity_poly.pdbx_strand_id
1 'polypeptide(L)'
;MNCDILSTLYVKSNGEILCNDDFGERVSLGSCRQSADDPDIHQTLNNDRYQNIREALKNDRTPWPEVCENCSFFRPDEPYSNDLHQKRIIQKIQIEASLACALKCPECSNLIQIKTRSGGRHFTPEMMADLLGDLKENHYQIRSIEYCGQGEPLNNPRFPELLATARKIYPDTLQRVITNGNHDFAKTINSEYVEETVVSIDGAFQESYEKYRVKGSIAKAFKFLNDAIACQKPKGGIVVWKYVLFETNDSEKELLEAQRLGDEFKVTRLWFVHSHTKNRSKKYTYDNPHTIPIQFSNVKIDSHPSYFRHAITINPDEAPHKITGNDSIKCMIAVDRLVIHENGSINISGWANSQAKLSHVTLEVEDQEVGDLAFVVRRPDVGKLYPVFTEVLCGFDSLLPPSAVSIKPGQVMNFHLCSDKDRVATFALAPQVKVIVPSQVPNRIAGDNSVVCLMHIDQVLIYKNGSISISGWANSQAKLSHVTLEVEDQEVGDLAFTVRRPVINEHHSVFTEVLSGFNSLLPPSAVSIKPGQVMNFHLCSDKDRVATFALDLN
;
A
#
# COMPACT_ATOMS: atom_id res chain seq x y z
N MET A 1 0.90 -11.17 16.80
CA MET A 1 0.33 -11.22 15.43
C MET A 1 -0.61 -10.05 15.19
N ASN A 2 -0.84 -9.65 13.93
CA ASN A 2 -1.74 -8.55 13.56
C ASN A 2 -2.76 -8.94 12.47
N CYS A 3 -3.83 -8.14 12.32
CA CYS A 3 -4.82 -8.29 11.24
C CYS A 3 -5.56 -6.97 10.99
N ASP A 4 -5.81 -6.65 9.72
CA ASP A 4 -6.48 -5.40 9.33
C ASP A 4 -7.90 -5.27 9.90
N ILE A 5 -8.56 -6.37 10.27
CA ILE A 5 -9.90 -6.36 10.87
C ILE A 5 -9.96 -5.66 12.24
N LEU A 6 -8.83 -5.50 12.92
CA LEU A 6 -8.72 -4.69 14.15
C LEU A 6 -8.48 -3.20 13.86
N SER A 7 -8.66 -2.78 12.61
CA SER A 7 -8.57 -1.38 12.17
C SER A 7 -9.60 -1.01 11.11
N THR A 8 -10.29 -2.00 10.52
CA THR A 8 -11.25 -1.83 9.42
C THR A 8 -12.58 -2.48 9.76
N LEU A 9 -13.65 -1.94 9.17
CA LEU A 9 -14.99 -2.51 9.23
C LEU A 9 -15.46 -2.82 7.82
N TYR A 10 -15.99 -4.01 7.57
CA TYR A 10 -16.54 -4.37 6.28
C TYR A 10 -18.02 -4.69 6.37
N VAL A 11 -18.83 -3.77 5.86
CA VAL A 11 -20.29 -3.77 5.94
C VAL A 11 -20.86 -4.16 4.59
N LYS A 12 -21.68 -5.20 4.60
CA LYS A 12 -22.35 -5.72 3.43
C LYS A 12 -23.61 -4.93 3.09
N SER A 13 -24.11 -5.09 1.86
CA SER A 13 -25.34 -4.39 1.41
C SER A 13 -26.59 -4.73 2.21
N ASN A 14 -26.58 -5.85 2.92
CA ASN A 14 -27.65 -6.24 3.83
C ASN A 14 -27.35 -5.80 5.28
N GLY A 15 -26.23 -5.15 5.60
CA GLY A 15 -25.86 -4.71 6.96
C GLY A 15 -25.11 -5.73 7.80
N GLU A 16 -24.87 -6.93 7.26
CA GLU A 16 -23.98 -7.90 7.88
C GLU A 16 -22.54 -7.38 7.90
N ILE A 17 -21.82 -7.69 8.97
CA ILE A 17 -20.40 -7.38 9.09
C ILE A 17 -19.63 -8.69 8.94
N LEU A 18 -18.83 -8.79 7.89
CA LEU A 18 -17.97 -9.95 7.66
C LEU A 18 -16.51 -9.59 7.96
N CYS A 19 -15.69 -10.62 8.15
CA CYS A 19 -14.26 -10.47 8.05
C CYS A 19 -13.91 -9.92 6.67
N ASN A 20 -13.06 -8.89 6.62
CA ASN A 20 -12.49 -8.39 5.38
C ASN A 20 -11.31 -9.27 4.99
N ASP A 21 -11.60 -10.51 4.58
CA ASP A 21 -10.60 -11.45 4.07
C ASP A 21 -10.68 -11.57 2.54
N ASP A 22 -9.56 -11.91 1.92
CA ASP A 22 -9.47 -12.27 0.51
C ASP A 22 -9.65 -13.78 0.27
N PHE A 23 -10.11 -14.52 1.30
CA PHE A 23 -10.31 -15.97 1.29
C PHE A 23 -11.79 -16.39 1.35
N GLY A 24 -12.68 -15.51 0.89
CA GLY A 24 -14.08 -15.81 0.60
C GLY A 24 -15.08 -15.41 1.68
N GLU A 25 -14.68 -14.57 2.65
CA GLU A 25 -15.58 -13.87 3.59
C GLU A 25 -16.42 -14.84 4.43
N ARG A 26 -15.79 -15.92 4.88
CA ARG A 26 -16.49 -17.07 5.51
C ARG A 26 -16.87 -16.81 6.96
N VAL A 27 -16.31 -15.77 7.57
CA VAL A 27 -16.49 -15.45 8.98
C VAL A 27 -17.37 -14.21 9.09
N SER A 28 -18.58 -14.41 9.60
CA SER A 28 -19.43 -13.30 10.04
C SER A 28 -18.92 -12.79 11.39
N LEU A 29 -18.97 -11.48 11.62
CA LEU A 29 -18.55 -10.83 12.85
C LEU A 29 -19.72 -10.16 13.58
N GLY A 30 -20.88 -10.06 12.93
CA GLY A 30 -22.10 -9.49 13.50
C GLY A 30 -22.90 -8.73 12.45
N SER A 31 -23.60 -7.70 12.90
CA SER A 31 -24.50 -6.88 12.09
C SER A 31 -24.46 -5.44 12.58
N CYS A 32 -24.80 -4.50 11.70
CA CYS A 32 -25.07 -3.11 12.08
C CYS A 32 -26.54 -2.73 11.89
N ARG A 33 -27.42 -3.73 11.72
CA ARG A 33 -28.86 -3.50 11.69
C ARG A 33 -29.33 -3.14 13.09
N GLN A 34 -30.14 -2.09 13.22
CA GLN A 34 -30.93 -1.91 14.43
C GLN A 34 -32.23 -2.71 14.29
N SER A 35 -32.30 -3.85 14.99
CA SER A 35 -33.52 -4.60 15.20
C SER A 35 -33.63 -4.98 16.68
N ALA A 36 -34.80 -5.42 17.14
CA ALA A 36 -34.97 -5.80 18.55
C ALA A 36 -33.99 -6.91 19.00
N ASP A 37 -33.49 -7.71 18.06
CA ASP A 37 -32.59 -8.84 18.29
C ASP A 37 -31.14 -8.57 17.83
N ASP A 38 -30.88 -7.44 17.14
CA ASP A 38 -29.55 -7.11 16.61
C ASP A 38 -28.86 -6.05 17.50
N PRO A 39 -27.62 -6.30 17.97
CA PRO A 39 -26.86 -5.33 18.75
C PRO A 39 -26.44 -4.12 17.92
N ASP A 40 -26.33 -2.96 18.56
CA ASP A 40 -25.71 -1.78 17.95
C ASP A 40 -24.26 -2.07 17.51
N ILE A 41 -23.70 -1.22 16.65
CA ILE A 41 -22.33 -1.45 16.16
C ILE A 41 -21.29 -1.48 17.28
N HIS A 42 -21.44 -0.67 18.33
CA HIS A 42 -20.47 -0.66 19.43
C HIS A 42 -20.50 -1.98 20.20
N GLN A 43 -21.68 -2.55 20.43
CA GLN A 43 -21.86 -3.87 21.01
C GLN A 43 -21.30 -4.95 20.08
N THR A 44 -21.56 -4.87 18.77
CA THR A 44 -20.99 -5.79 17.77
C THR A 44 -19.45 -5.76 17.82
N LEU A 45 -18.84 -4.58 17.88
CA LEU A 45 -17.39 -4.44 17.99
C LEU A 45 -16.83 -4.97 19.32
N ASN A 46 -17.67 -5.28 20.31
CA ASN A 46 -17.26 -5.81 21.60
C ASN A 46 -17.80 -7.22 21.90
N ASN A 47 -18.41 -7.88 20.91
CA ASN A 47 -18.91 -9.23 21.05
C ASN A 47 -17.78 -10.28 21.16
N ASP A 48 -18.17 -11.51 21.47
CA ASP A 48 -17.25 -12.65 21.64
C ASP A 48 -16.38 -12.91 20.40
N ARG A 49 -16.84 -12.58 19.19
CA ARG A 49 -16.07 -12.79 17.96
C ARG A 49 -14.91 -11.81 17.86
N TYR A 50 -15.16 -10.52 18.12
CA TYR A 50 -14.10 -9.52 18.18
C TYR A 50 -13.18 -9.75 19.38
N GLN A 51 -13.71 -10.21 20.52
CA GLN A 51 -12.89 -10.60 21.67
C GLN A 51 -11.97 -11.77 21.31
N ASN A 52 -12.47 -12.82 20.65
CA ASN A 52 -11.66 -13.95 20.17
C ASN A 52 -10.52 -13.48 19.26
N ILE A 53 -10.78 -12.56 18.31
CA ILE A 53 -9.71 -11.99 17.46
C ILE A 53 -8.62 -11.35 18.32
N ARG A 54 -9.02 -10.47 19.25
CA ARG A 54 -8.07 -9.73 20.08
C ARG A 54 -7.24 -10.66 20.95
N GLU A 55 -7.89 -11.62 21.60
CA GLU A 55 -7.22 -12.57 22.48
C GLU A 55 -6.31 -13.51 21.70
N ALA A 56 -6.74 -14.01 20.54
CA ALA A 56 -5.92 -14.87 19.71
C ALA A 56 -4.66 -14.11 19.23
N LEU A 57 -4.83 -12.94 18.61
CA LEU A 57 -3.71 -12.17 18.05
C LEU A 57 -2.73 -11.66 19.11
N LYS A 58 -3.23 -11.27 20.29
CA LYS A 58 -2.41 -10.84 21.44
C LYS A 58 -1.58 -11.98 22.02
N ASN A 59 -2.06 -13.23 21.92
CA ASN A 59 -1.37 -14.42 22.40
C ASN A 59 -0.72 -15.23 21.26
N ASP A 60 -0.45 -14.58 20.12
CA ASP A 60 0.17 -15.18 18.93
C ASP A 60 -0.49 -16.48 18.45
N ARG A 61 -1.82 -16.49 18.47
CA ARG A 61 -2.67 -17.55 17.92
C ARG A 61 -3.48 -17.05 16.72
N THR A 62 -3.72 -17.95 15.79
CA THR A 62 -4.64 -17.73 14.67
C THR A 62 -6.09 -17.63 15.16
N PRO A 63 -6.85 -16.55 14.87
CA PRO A 63 -8.24 -16.39 15.32
C PRO A 63 -9.20 -17.47 14.78
N TRP A 64 -9.07 -17.80 13.49
CA TRP A 64 -9.78 -18.88 12.81
C TRP A 64 -8.81 -19.71 11.98
N PRO A 65 -8.32 -20.85 12.51
CA PRO A 65 -7.49 -21.79 11.76
C PRO A 65 -8.15 -22.20 10.45
N GLU A 66 -7.33 -22.48 9.43
CA GLU A 66 -7.71 -22.81 8.05
C GLU A 66 -8.30 -21.65 7.23
N VAL A 67 -8.75 -20.58 7.88
CA VAL A 67 -9.23 -19.36 7.22
C VAL A 67 -8.13 -18.30 7.22
N CYS A 68 -7.63 -17.93 8.40
CA CYS A 68 -6.75 -16.77 8.53
C CYS A 68 -5.38 -17.01 7.90
N GLU A 69 -4.83 -18.23 7.93
CA GLU A 69 -3.51 -18.50 7.32
C GLU A 69 -3.52 -18.33 5.80
N ASN A 70 -4.69 -18.35 5.17
CA ASN A 70 -4.87 -18.16 3.73
C ASN A 70 -5.28 -16.71 3.36
N CYS A 71 -5.38 -15.82 4.34
CA CYS A 71 -5.81 -14.44 4.16
C CYS A 71 -4.61 -13.50 4.05
N SER A 72 -4.52 -12.70 2.97
CA SER A 72 -3.46 -11.71 2.77
C SER A 72 -3.55 -10.53 3.75
N PHE A 73 -4.69 -10.33 4.41
CA PHE A 73 -4.87 -9.30 5.45
C PHE A 73 -4.51 -9.80 6.86
N PHE A 74 -4.25 -11.11 7.02
CA PHE A 74 -3.68 -11.65 8.25
C PHE A 74 -2.16 -11.48 8.21
N ARG A 75 -1.64 -10.78 9.20
CA ARG A 75 -0.24 -10.35 9.25
C ARG A 75 0.41 -10.92 10.52
N PRO A 76 0.69 -12.24 10.54
CA PRO A 76 1.22 -12.90 11.74
C PRO A 76 2.55 -12.30 12.19
N ASP A 77 3.31 -11.78 11.23
CA ASP A 77 4.66 -11.25 11.37
C ASP A 77 4.69 -9.78 11.85
N GLU A 78 3.54 -9.09 11.83
CA GLU A 78 3.43 -7.72 12.33
C GLU A 78 3.11 -7.69 13.84
N PRO A 79 3.63 -6.68 14.57
CA PRO A 79 3.29 -6.50 15.97
C PRO A 79 1.80 -6.25 16.15
N TYR A 80 1.23 -6.82 17.21
CA TYR A 80 -0.18 -6.65 17.52
C TYR A 80 -0.54 -5.17 17.63
N SER A 81 -1.53 -4.75 16.84
CA SER A 81 -2.15 -3.43 16.91
C SER A 81 -3.66 -3.57 16.98
N ASN A 82 -4.30 -2.68 17.74
CA ASN A 82 -5.75 -2.66 17.90
C ASN A 82 -6.25 -1.24 18.12
N ASP A 83 -5.99 -0.40 17.12
CA ASP A 83 -6.46 0.98 17.08
C ASP A 83 -7.98 1.08 17.23
N LEU A 84 -8.72 0.09 16.69
CA LEU A 84 -10.18 0.02 16.76
C LEU A 84 -10.70 0.02 18.20
N HIS A 85 -10.13 -0.80 19.08
CA HIS A 85 -10.57 -0.89 20.48
C HIS A 85 -9.83 0.10 21.39
N GLN A 86 -8.52 0.24 21.24
CA GLN A 86 -7.68 1.01 22.16
C GLN A 86 -7.79 2.51 21.95
N LYS A 87 -7.84 2.94 20.68
CA LYS A 87 -7.86 4.37 20.31
C LYS A 87 -9.22 4.82 19.77
N ARG A 88 -10.14 3.88 19.57
CA ARG A 88 -11.43 4.10 18.88
C ARG A 88 -11.23 4.73 17.49
N ILE A 89 -10.21 4.27 16.77
CA ILE A 89 -9.92 4.74 15.40
C ILE A 89 -10.23 3.61 14.41
N ILE A 90 -11.14 3.89 13.49
CA ILE A 90 -11.41 3.06 12.32
C ILE A 90 -10.67 3.68 11.14
N GLN A 91 -9.71 2.94 10.58
CA GLN A 91 -8.92 3.37 9.43
C GLN A 91 -9.77 3.37 8.15
N LYS A 92 -10.66 2.38 8.00
CA LYS A 92 -11.56 2.28 6.86
C LYS A 92 -12.85 1.58 7.23
N ILE A 93 -13.99 2.16 6.86
CA ILE A 93 -15.25 1.43 6.72
C ILE A 93 -15.46 1.16 5.24
N GLN A 94 -15.44 -0.10 4.85
CA GLN A 94 -15.79 -0.52 3.50
C GLN A 94 -17.28 -0.89 3.48
N ILE A 95 -18.06 -0.24 2.63
CA ILE A 95 -19.50 -0.41 2.50
C ILE A 95 -19.82 -0.95 1.12
N GLU A 96 -20.38 -2.15 1.06
CA GLU A 96 -21.02 -2.63 -0.16
C GLU A 96 -22.37 -1.93 -0.33
N ALA A 97 -22.39 -0.80 -1.02
CA ALA A 97 -23.64 -0.04 -1.20
C ALA A 97 -24.70 -0.83 -1.98
N SER A 98 -24.29 -1.73 -2.88
CA SER A 98 -25.18 -2.58 -3.65
C SER A 98 -24.49 -3.88 -4.02
N LEU A 99 -25.21 -5.01 -3.87
CA LEU A 99 -24.82 -6.32 -4.40
C LEU A 99 -25.25 -6.50 -5.87
N ALA A 100 -26.13 -5.63 -6.38
CA ALA A 100 -26.53 -5.64 -7.78
C ALA A 100 -25.42 -5.09 -8.68
N CYS A 101 -25.22 -5.71 -9.84
CA CYS A 101 -24.30 -5.24 -10.88
C CYS A 101 -24.85 -5.62 -12.27
N ALA A 102 -24.74 -4.68 -13.22
CA ALA A 102 -25.19 -4.88 -14.60
C ALA A 102 -24.17 -5.65 -15.46
N LEU A 103 -22.89 -5.64 -15.07
CA LEU A 103 -21.82 -6.35 -15.76
C LEU A 103 -21.76 -7.84 -15.35
N LYS A 104 -21.03 -8.64 -16.14
CA LYS A 104 -20.84 -10.08 -15.91
C LYS A 104 -19.38 -10.50 -16.02
N CYS A 105 -18.52 -9.88 -15.23
CA CYS A 105 -17.07 -10.11 -15.29
C CYS A 105 -16.70 -11.55 -14.90
N PRO A 106 -15.95 -12.30 -15.73
CA PRO A 106 -15.73 -13.75 -15.55
C PRO A 106 -15.13 -14.18 -14.20
N GLU A 107 -14.26 -13.35 -13.61
CA GLU A 107 -13.55 -13.66 -12.35
C GLU A 107 -14.15 -12.93 -11.13
N CYS A 108 -15.30 -12.25 -11.31
CA CYS A 108 -15.97 -11.56 -10.21
C CYS A 108 -16.83 -12.54 -9.40
N SER A 109 -16.70 -12.52 -8.07
CA SER A 109 -17.48 -13.36 -7.17
C SER A 109 -18.95 -12.94 -7.05
N ASN A 110 -19.39 -11.85 -7.71
CA ASN A 110 -20.77 -11.33 -7.68
C ASN A 110 -21.84 -12.42 -7.87
N LEU A 111 -21.68 -13.29 -8.88
CA LEU A 111 -22.66 -14.32 -9.20
C LEU A 111 -22.81 -15.36 -8.08
N ILE A 112 -21.71 -15.66 -7.39
CA ILE A 112 -21.73 -16.56 -6.22
C ILE A 112 -22.45 -15.83 -5.08
N GLN A 113 -22.04 -14.61 -4.78
CA GLN A 113 -22.57 -13.80 -3.68
C GLN A 113 -24.08 -13.53 -3.81
N ILE A 114 -24.58 -13.21 -5.00
CA ILE A 114 -26.02 -13.02 -5.25
C ILE A 114 -26.83 -14.29 -4.97
N LYS A 115 -26.24 -15.48 -5.16
CA LYS A 115 -26.92 -16.77 -4.93
C LYS A 115 -26.86 -17.20 -3.47
N THR A 116 -25.76 -16.91 -2.78
CA THR A 116 -25.49 -17.42 -1.43
C THR A 116 -25.95 -16.46 -0.33
N ARG A 117 -25.99 -15.14 -0.57
CA ARG A 117 -26.36 -14.16 0.46
C ARG A 117 -27.86 -13.89 0.49
N SER A 118 -28.40 -13.91 1.70
CA SER A 118 -29.79 -13.57 2.01
C SER A 118 -29.93 -12.10 2.42
N GLY A 119 -31.17 -11.58 2.39
CA GLY A 119 -31.50 -10.22 2.80
C GLY A 119 -31.43 -9.16 1.70
N GLY A 120 -31.33 -7.90 2.12
CA GLY A 120 -31.35 -6.74 1.23
C GLY A 120 -30.15 -6.68 0.30
N ARG A 121 -30.36 -6.20 -0.93
CA ARG A 121 -29.30 -6.02 -1.94
C ARG A 121 -28.73 -4.61 -1.99
N HIS A 122 -29.26 -3.70 -1.18
CA HIS A 122 -28.89 -2.29 -1.14
C HIS A 122 -28.75 -1.85 0.31
N PHE A 123 -27.59 -1.30 0.64
CA PHE A 123 -27.38 -0.64 1.93
C PHE A 123 -28.17 0.67 1.94
N THR A 124 -28.90 0.97 3.02
CA THR A 124 -29.79 2.13 3.02
C THR A 124 -29.22 3.31 3.82
N PRO A 125 -29.65 4.56 3.55
CA PRO A 125 -29.29 5.73 4.34
C PRO A 125 -29.67 5.61 5.82
N GLU A 126 -30.73 4.87 6.15
CA GLU A 126 -31.12 4.61 7.53
C GLU A 126 -30.07 3.73 8.22
N MET A 127 -29.66 2.63 7.60
CA MET A 127 -28.58 1.78 8.12
C MET A 127 -27.26 2.54 8.24
N MET A 128 -26.97 3.46 7.31
CA MET A 128 -25.82 4.35 7.40
C MET A 128 -25.94 5.29 8.60
N ALA A 129 -27.12 5.89 8.82
CA ALA A 129 -27.36 6.81 9.91
C ALA A 129 -27.21 6.12 11.26
N ASP A 130 -27.75 4.91 11.40
CA ASP A 130 -27.64 4.09 12.61
C ASP A 130 -26.17 3.73 12.87
N LEU A 131 -25.51 3.10 11.88
CA LEU A 131 -24.11 2.70 11.98
C LEU A 131 -23.19 3.87 12.38
N LEU A 132 -23.28 5.00 11.68
CA LEU A 132 -22.40 6.13 11.94
C LEU A 132 -22.82 6.92 13.18
N GLY A 133 -24.12 6.96 13.49
CA GLY A 133 -24.66 7.58 14.70
C GLY A 133 -24.11 6.90 15.95
N ASP A 134 -24.26 5.58 16.02
CA ASP A 134 -23.78 4.75 17.13
C ASP A 134 -22.25 4.85 17.30
N LEU A 135 -21.50 4.84 16.20
CA LEU A 135 -20.04 5.05 16.22
C LEU A 135 -19.68 6.45 16.77
N LYS A 136 -20.43 7.48 16.39
CA LYS A 136 -20.20 8.86 16.84
C LYS A 136 -20.51 9.03 18.32
N GLU A 137 -21.63 8.48 18.79
CA GLU A 137 -22.02 8.47 20.20
C GLU A 137 -20.98 7.77 21.08
N ASN A 138 -20.36 6.71 20.55
CA ASN A 138 -19.29 5.98 21.23
C ASN A 138 -17.88 6.54 20.95
N HIS A 139 -17.77 7.75 20.41
CA HIS A 139 -16.52 8.48 20.18
C HIS A 139 -15.50 7.81 19.25
N TYR A 140 -15.97 7.05 18.26
CA TYR A 140 -15.09 6.54 17.21
C TYR A 140 -14.72 7.63 16.21
N GLN A 141 -13.45 7.64 15.80
CA GLN A 141 -12.93 8.43 14.68
C GLN A 141 -12.87 7.54 13.44
N ILE A 142 -13.30 8.07 12.29
CA ILE A 142 -13.28 7.34 11.02
C ILE A 142 -12.39 8.09 10.04
N ARG A 143 -11.32 7.45 9.57
CA ARG A 143 -10.41 8.07 8.60
C ARG A 143 -11.00 8.09 7.19
N SER A 144 -11.63 6.98 6.78
CA SER A 144 -12.23 6.87 5.45
C SER A 144 -13.45 5.94 5.43
N ILE A 145 -14.37 6.25 4.51
CA ILE A 145 -15.48 5.38 4.10
C ILE A 145 -15.28 5.07 2.61
N GLU A 146 -15.22 3.79 2.27
CA GLU A 146 -15.02 3.32 0.90
C GLU A 146 -16.25 2.55 0.43
N TYR A 147 -16.87 3.00 -0.64
CA TYR A 147 -18.00 2.31 -1.27
C TYR A 147 -17.47 1.33 -2.31
N CYS A 148 -17.34 0.07 -1.90
CA CYS A 148 -16.79 -1.03 -2.70
C CYS A 148 -17.30 -2.37 -2.15
N GLY A 149 -17.50 -3.36 -3.02
CA GLY A 149 -17.90 -4.71 -2.63
C GLY A 149 -18.04 -5.62 -3.84
N GLN A 150 -18.86 -6.67 -3.73
CA GLN A 150 -19.02 -7.64 -4.82
C GLN A 150 -20.11 -7.24 -5.81
N GLY A 151 -20.85 -6.16 -5.58
CA GLY A 151 -21.71 -5.54 -6.59
C GLY A 151 -21.16 -4.22 -7.11
N GLU A 152 -22.02 -3.40 -7.71
CA GLU A 152 -21.69 -2.06 -8.20
C GLU A 152 -22.33 -1.01 -7.29
N PRO A 153 -21.55 -0.16 -6.59
CA PRO A 153 -22.09 0.84 -5.68
C PRO A 153 -23.18 1.72 -6.29
N LEU A 154 -23.00 2.15 -7.54
CA LEU A 154 -23.92 3.06 -8.23
C LEU A 154 -25.20 2.39 -8.76
N ASN A 155 -25.35 1.07 -8.57
CA ASN A 155 -26.64 0.39 -8.71
C ASN A 155 -27.56 0.61 -7.49
N ASN A 156 -27.08 1.23 -6.41
CA ASN A 156 -27.94 1.65 -5.31
C ASN A 156 -28.72 2.91 -5.72
N PRO A 157 -30.07 2.87 -5.78
CA PRO A 157 -30.88 4.02 -6.22
C PRO A 157 -30.80 5.22 -5.27
N ARG A 158 -30.40 5.01 -4.01
CA ARG A 158 -30.27 6.03 -2.96
C ARG A 158 -28.80 6.34 -2.65
N PHE A 159 -27.89 6.06 -3.59
CA PHE A 159 -26.45 6.29 -3.38
C PHE A 159 -26.09 7.73 -2.97
N PRO A 160 -26.65 8.80 -3.58
CA PRO A 160 -26.40 10.17 -3.12
C PRO A 160 -26.78 10.39 -1.65
N GLU A 161 -27.86 9.78 -1.17
CA GLU A 161 -28.30 9.91 0.22
C GLU A 161 -27.32 9.22 1.19
N LEU A 162 -26.62 8.16 0.76
CA LEU A 162 -25.54 7.55 1.54
C LEU A 162 -24.39 8.53 1.76
N LEU A 163 -23.94 9.19 0.68
CA LEU A 163 -22.87 10.19 0.72
C LEU A 163 -23.24 11.36 1.64
N ALA A 164 -24.46 11.87 1.50
CA ALA A 164 -24.99 12.97 2.29
C ALA A 164 -25.09 12.59 3.78
N THR A 165 -25.56 11.38 4.08
CA THR A 165 -25.69 10.87 5.46
C THR A 165 -24.32 10.75 6.13
N ALA A 166 -23.36 10.12 5.46
CA ALA A 166 -22.01 9.99 5.98
C ALA A 166 -21.36 11.36 6.26
N ARG A 167 -21.49 12.30 5.32
CA ARG A 167 -20.96 13.66 5.47
C ARG A 167 -21.64 14.46 6.57
N LYS A 168 -22.95 14.29 6.77
CA LYS A 168 -23.68 14.95 7.85
C LYS A 168 -23.18 14.51 9.23
N ILE A 169 -22.87 13.23 9.38
CA ILE A 169 -22.47 12.65 10.68
C ILE A 169 -20.96 12.85 10.92
N TYR A 170 -20.14 12.60 9.89
CA TYR A 170 -18.68 12.73 9.88
C TYR A 170 -18.19 13.65 8.73
N PRO A 171 -18.24 14.98 8.90
CA PRO A 171 -17.95 15.94 7.83
C PRO A 171 -16.51 15.92 7.32
N ASP A 172 -15.56 15.48 8.15
CA ASP A 172 -14.12 15.45 7.83
C ASP A 172 -13.64 14.08 7.31
N THR A 173 -14.52 13.08 7.25
CA THR A 173 -14.16 11.73 6.81
C THR A 173 -14.09 11.66 5.29
N LEU A 174 -12.97 11.14 4.78
CA LEU A 174 -12.77 10.92 3.35
C LEU A 174 -13.77 9.88 2.84
N GLN A 175 -14.52 10.21 1.81
CA GLN A 175 -15.38 9.27 1.10
C GLN A 175 -14.75 8.90 -0.25
N ARG A 176 -14.63 7.60 -0.50
CA ARG A 176 -14.10 7.04 -1.75
C ARG A 176 -15.13 6.14 -2.41
N VAL A 177 -15.33 6.28 -3.71
CA VAL A 177 -16.21 5.39 -4.49
C VAL A 177 -15.38 4.59 -5.47
N ILE A 178 -15.54 3.26 -5.49
CA ILE A 178 -14.93 2.37 -6.48
C ILE A 178 -16.03 1.79 -7.36
N THR A 179 -16.10 2.25 -8.62
CA THR A 179 -17.18 1.92 -9.56
C THR A 179 -16.64 1.38 -10.88
N ASN A 180 -17.43 0.62 -11.62
CA ASN A 180 -17.14 0.23 -13.01
C ASN A 180 -17.47 1.34 -14.04
N GLY A 181 -18.07 2.45 -13.62
CA GLY A 181 -18.33 3.63 -14.47
C GLY A 181 -19.43 3.49 -15.52
N ASN A 182 -20.13 2.35 -15.64
CA ASN A 182 -21.22 2.16 -16.61
C ASN A 182 -22.55 2.79 -16.15
N HIS A 183 -22.48 4.02 -15.62
CA HIS A 183 -23.58 4.77 -15.05
C HIS A 183 -23.62 6.19 -15.60
N ASP A 184 -24.75 6.86 -15.42
CA ASP A 184 -24.90 8.29 -15.68
C ASP A 184 -24.50 9.06 -14.41
N PHE A 185 -23.34 9.71 -14.42
CA PHE A 185 -22.79 10.42 -13.27
C PHE A 185 -23.77 11.46 -12.70
N ALA A 186 -24.53 12.14 -13.58
CA ALA A 186 -25.50 13.16 -13.18
C ALA A 186 -26.63 12.60 -12.29
N LYS A 187 -26.98 11.33 -12.49
CA LYS A 187 -28.06 10.65 -11.78
C LYS A 187 -27.60 9.91 -10.52
N THR A 188 -26.31 9.60 -10.41
CA THR A 188 -25.79 8.73 -9.36
C THR A 188 -24.96 9.43 -8.32
N ILE A 189 -24.20 10.47 -8.70
CA ILE A 189 -23.31 11.19 -7.77
C ILE A 189 -23.56 12.69 -7.77
N ASN A 190 -23.80 13.34 -8.93
CA ASN A 190 -23.65 14.80 -9.12
C ASN A 190 -24.37 15.73 -8.12
N SER A 191 -25.39 15.29 -7.39
CA SER A 191 -25.98 16.07 -6.30
C SER A 191 -25.10 16.17 -5.05
N GLU A 192 -24.04 15.37 -4.97
CA GLU A 192 -23.05 15.27 -3.90
C GLU A 192 -21.62 15.24 -4.47
N TYR A 193 -20.64 15.52 -3.62
CA TYR A 193 -19.24 15.33 -3.96
C TYR A 193 -18.63 14.10 -3.27
N VAL A 194 -17.56 13.55 -3.86
CA VAL A 194 -16.76 12.42 -3.38
C VAL A 194 -15.30 12.85 -3.45
N GLU A 195 -14.56 12.69 -2.35
CA GLU A 195 -13.16 13.11 -2.30
C GLU A 195 -12.27 12.31 -3.26
N GLU A 196 -12.56 11.02 -3.47
CA GLU A 196 -11.86 10.17 -4.45
C GLU A 196 -12.82 9.23 -5.21
N THR A 197 -12.80 9.30 -6.54
CA THR A 197 -13.56 8.40 -7.42
C THR A 197 -12.60 7.51 -8.19
N VAL A 198 -12.65 6.21 -7.93
CA VAL A 198 -11.88 5.19 -8.66
C VAL A 198 -12.81 4.53 -9.67
N VAL A 199 -12.54 4.75 -10.95
CA VAL A 199 -13.31 4.16 -12.05
C VAL A 199 -12.50 3.01 -12.64
N SER A 200 -13.01 1.79 -12.51
CA SER A 200 -12.35 0.57 -12.97
C SER A 200 -12.73 0.30 -14.43
N ILE A 201 -11.85 0.71 -15.35
CA ILE A 201 -12.01 0.55 -16.79
C ILE A 201 -10.84 -0.30 -17.30
N ASP A 202 -11.08 -1.59 -17.50
CA ASP A 202 -10.01 -2.56 -17.82
C ASP A 202 -9.80 -2.71 -19.34
N GLY A 203 -9.51 -1.60 -20.01
CA GLY A 203 -9.29 -1.53 -21.46
C GLY A 203 -9.29 -0.10 -21.98
N ALA A 204 -8.62 0.14 -23.09
CA ALA A 204 -8.64 1.40 -23.85
C ALA A 204 -9.56 1.31 -25.09
N PHE A 205 -9.78 0.09 -25.61
CA PHE A 205 -10.69 -0.16 -26.73
C PHE A 205 -11.88 -1.03 -26.29
N GLN A 206 -13.04 -0.86 -26.95
CA GLN A 206 -14.25 -1.61 -26.60
C GLN A 206 -14.03 -3.13 -26.72
N GLU A 207 -13.33 -3.59 -27.77
CA GLU A 207 -13.12 -5.01 -28.05
C GLU A 207 -12.30 -5.73 -26.97
N SER A 208 -11.26 -5.10 -26.43
CA SER A 208 -10.44 -5.62 -25.33
C SER A 208 -11.18 -5.50 -24.00
N TYR A 209 -11.81 -4.36 -23.75
CA TYR A 209 -12.57 -4.03 -22.54
C TYR A 209 -13.70 -5.04 -22.28
N GLU A 210 -14.51 -5.34 -23.29
CA GLU A 210 -15.71 -6.17 -23.11
C GLU A 210 -15.44 -7.66 -22.90
N LYS A 211 -14.22 -8.12 -23.22
CA LYS A 211 -13.77 -9.50 -22.96
C LYS A 211 -13.78 -9.81 -21.46
N TYR A 212 -13.35 -8.85 -20.63
CA TYR A 212 -13.47 -8.97 -19.17
C TYR A 212 -14.72 -8.28 -18.63
N ARG A 213 -14.99 -7.03 -19.03
CA ARG A 213 -16.16 -6.24 -18.56
C ARG A 213 -17.39 -6.55 -19.41
N VAL A 214 -17.83 -7.81 -19.38
CA VAL A 214 -18.94 -8.32 -20.19
C VAL A 214 -20.21 -7.49 -19.95
N LYS A 215 -20.85 -7.06 -21.05
CA LYS A 215 -21.98 -6.09 -21.13
C LYS A 215 -21.62 -4.63 -20.85
N GLY A 216 -20.34 -4.32 -20.67
CA GLY A 216 -19.87 -2.95 -20.47
C GLY A 216 -19.79 -2.17 -21.78
N SER A 217 -19.92 -0.86 -21.67
CA SER A 217 -19.64 0.11 -22.72
C SER A 217 -18.53 1.03 -22.25
N ILE A 218 -17.38 0.93 -22.92
CA ILE A 218 -16.22 1.78 -22.61
C ILE A 218 -16.54 3.26 -22.79
N ALA A 219 -17.35 3.60 -23.81
CA ALA A 219 -17.80 4.96 -24.05
C ALA A 219 -18.62 5.53 -22.87
N LYS A 220 -19.47 4.72 -22.26
CA LYS A 220 -20.19 5.14 -21.03
C LYS A 220 -19.24 5.31 -19.86
N ALA A 221 -18.29 4.39 -19.69
CA ALA A 221 -17.29 4.48 -18.63
C ALA A 221 -16.38 5.71 -18.77
N PHE A 222 -15.93 6.04 -19.98
CA PHE A 222 -15.18 7.26 -20.27
C PHE A 222 -16.01 8.53 -20.12
N LYS A 223 -17.30 8.49 -20.48
CA LYS A 223 -18.19 9.62 -20.20
C LYS A 223 -18.30 9.86 -18.69
N PHE A 224 -18.55 8.81 -17.92
CA PHE A 224 -18.62 8.88 -16.46
C PHE A 224 -17.31 9.41 -15.85
N LEU A 225 -16.16 8.93 -16.33
CA LEU A 225 -14.83 9.38 -15.90
C LEU A 225 -14.65 10.88 -16.14
N ASN A 226 -14.97 11.37 -17.34
CA ASN A 226 -14.87 12.79 -17.69
C ASN A 226 -15.84 13.66 -16.86
N ASP A 227 -17.10 13.22 -16.69
CA ASP A 227 -18.08 13.92 -15.88
C ASP A 227 -17.59 14.03 -14.42
N ALA A 228 -17.02 12.95 -13.86
CA ALA A 228 -16.46 12.96 -12.52
C ALA A 228 -15.32 13.98 -12.36
N ILE A 229 -14.44 14.10 -13.35
CA ILE A 229 -13.33 15.07 -13.34
C ILE A 229 -13.87 16.51 -13.41
N ALA A 230 -14.89 16.75 -14.24
CA ALA A 230 -15.46 18.07 -14.45
C ALA A 230 -16.30 18.55 -13.26
N CYS A 231 -17.08 17.67 -12.63
CA CYS A 231 -18.13 18.06 -11.69
C CYS A 231 -17.74 17.95 -10.21
N GLN A 232 -16.66 17.25 -9.87
CA GLN A 232 -16.30 17.00 -8.47
C GLN A 232 -15.41 18.08 -7.83
N LYS A 233 -14.85 19.02 -8.61
CA LYS A 233 -14.00 20.11 -8.08
C LYS A 233 -14.84 21.20 -7.38
N PRO A 234 -14.32 21.92 -6.37
CA PRO A 234 -12.96 21.83 -5.79
C PRO A 234 -12.85 20.89 -4.58
N LYS A 235 -13.97 20.39 -4.03
CA LYS A 235 -13.98 19.59 -2.79
C LYS A 235 -13.70 18.09 -3.01
N GLY A 236 -13.95 17.60 -4.22
CA GLY A 236 -13.50 16.32 -4.74
C GLY A 236 -12.58 16.51 -5.95
N GLY A 237 -12.62 15.57 -6.88
CA GLY A 237 -11.90 15.69 -8.16
C GLY A 237 -10.58 14.92 -8.21
N ILE A 238 -10.31 14.07 -7.23
CA ILE A 238 -9.33 13.00 -7.40
C ILE A 238 -10.04 11.87 -8.11
N VAL A 239 -9.71 11.71 -9.38
CA VAL A 239 -10.31 10.69 -10.23
C VAL A 239 -9.20 9.76 -10.70
N VAL A 240 -9.33 8.50 -10.31
CA VAL A 240 -8.37 7.45 -10.64
C VAL A 240 -9.01 6.55 -11.68
N TRP A 241 -8.36 6.40 -12.83
CA TRP A 241 -8.67 5.32 -13.75
C TRP A 241 -7.88 4.10 -13.29
N LYS A 242 -8.58 3.11 -12.72
CA LYS A 242 -8.00 1.80 -12.38
C LYS A 242 -8.13 0.87 -13.57
N TYR A 243 -7.01 0.24 -13.94
CA TYR A 243 -6.89 -0.64 -15.08
C TYR A 243 -6.25 -1.96 -14.63
N VAL A 244 -7.03 -3.03 -14.55
CA VAL A 244 -6.50 -4.35 -14.21
C VAL A 244 -5.96 -5.04 -15.46
N LEU A 245 -4.72 -5.53 -15.38
CA LEU A 245 -4.00 -6.18 -16.48
C LEU A 245 -4.43 -7.64 -16.66
N PHE A 246 -5.03 -7.92 -17.81
CA PHE A 246 -5.46 -9.23 -18.28
C PHE A 246 -4.81 -9.55 -19.64
N GLU A 247 -4.76 -10.82 -20.00
CA GLU A 247 -4.25 -11.26 -21.32
C GLU A 247 -5.01 -10.64 -22.51
N THR A 248 -6.22 -10.12 -22.26
CA THR A 248 -7.07 -9.52 -23.28
C THR A 248 -6.82 -8.02 -23.47
N ASN A 249 -6.02 -7.39 -22.62
CA ASN A 249 -5.88 -5.93 -22.55
C ASN A 249 -4.44 -5.47 -22.22
N ASP A 250 -3.43 -6.30 -22.46
CA ASP A 250 -2.02 -6.06 -22.11
C ASP A 250 -1.11 -5.85 -23.34
N SER A 251 -1.68 -5.53 -24.50
CA SER A 251 -0.87 -5.16 -25.67
C SER A 251 -0.23 -3.78 -25.47
N GLU A 252 0.95 -3.54 -26.04
CA GLU A 252 1.61 -2.23 -25.94
C GLU A 252 0.73 -1.10 -26.50
N LYS A 253 0.07 -1.33 -27.63
CA LYS A 253 -0.91 -0.39 -28.19
C LYS A 253 -2.01 -0.03 -27.19
N GLU A 254 -2.51 -1.01 -26.45
CA GLU A 254 -3.55 -0.82 -25.43
C GLU A 254 -3.06 0.07 -24.28
N LEU A 255 -1.87 -0.24 -23.75
CA LEU A 255 -1.30 0.46 -22.60
C LEU A 255 -0.88 1.89 -22.94
N LEU A 256 -0.32 2.10 -24.14
CA LEU A 256 0.03 3.44 -24.63
C LEU A 256 -1.23 4.28 -24.90
N GLU A 257 -2.29 3.69 -25.47
CA GLU A 257 -3.54 4.41 -25.68
C GLU A 257 -4.26 4.73 -24.36
N ALA A 258 -4.27 3.81 -23.40
CA ALA A 258 -4.83 4.05 -22.07
C ALA A 258 -4.15 5.27 -21.40
N GLN A 259 -2.84 5.36 -21.54
CA GLN A 259 -2.04 6.48 -21.04
C GLN A 259 -2.37 7.79 -21.75
N ARG A 260 -2.39 7.79 -23.09
CA ARG A 260 -2.78 8.96 -23.90
C ARG A 260 -4.17 9.47 -23.54
N LEU A 261 -5.14 8.57 -23.38
CA LEU A 261 -6.51 8.89 -22.96
C LEU A 261 -6.57 9.38 -21.51
N GLY A 262 -5.79 8.78 -20.62
CA GLY A 262 -5.68 9.23 -19.22
C GLY A 262 -5.22 10.69 -19.12
N ASP A 263 -4.19 11.06 -19.89
CA ASP A 263 -3.72 12.43 -20.01
C ASP A 263 -4.76 13.36 -20.65
N GLU A 264 -5.38 12.93 -21.77
CA GLU A 264 -6.43 13.69 -22.45
C GLU A 264 -7.62 14.01 -21.53
N PHE A 265 -8.09 13.01 -20.78
CA PHE A 265 -9.17 13.18 -19.79
C PHE A 265 -8.71 13.91 -18.54
N LYS A 266 -7.39 14.02 -18.31
CA LYS A 266 -6.76 14.60 -17.12
C LYS A 266 -7.12 13.85 -15.84
N VAL A 267 -7.06 12.52 -15.89
CA VAL A 267 -7.21 11.71 -14.68
C VAL A 267 -6.10 12.08 -13.70
N THR A 268 -6.43 12.12 -12.41
CA THR A 268 -5.42 12.34 -11.37
C THR A 268 -4.38 11.22 -11.38
N ARG A 269 -4.83 10.00 -11.64
CA ARG A 269 -3.94 8.83 -11.75
C ARG A 269 -4.51 7.80 -12.71
N LEU A 270 -3.68 7.29 -13.61
CA LEU A 270 -3.93 6.01 -14.28
C LEU A 270 -3.20 4.92 -13.51
N TRP A 271 -3.91 3.90 -13.05
CA TRP A 271 -3.37 2.89 -12.15
C TRP A 271 -3.46 1.51 -12.78
N PHE A 272 -2.32 1.03 -13.29
CA PHE A 272 -2.15 -0.34 -13.75
C PHE A 272 -2.01 -1.28 -12.56
N VAL A 273 -2.93 -2.24 -12.48
CA VAL A 273 -3.05 -3.19 -11.37
C VAL A 273 -2.87 -4.59 -11.91
N HIS A 274 -1.92 -5.31 -11.34
CA HIS A 274 -1.72 -6.72 -11.62
C HIS A 274 -2.83 -7.56 -10.94
N SER A 275 -3.24 -8.65 -11.59
CA SER A 275 -4.26 -9.56 -11.05
C SER A 275 -3.68 -10.88 -10.59
N HIS A 276 -4.29 -11.50 -9.58
CA HIS A 276 -4.00 -12.87 -9.15
C HIS A 276 -4.91 -13.93 -9.82
N THR A 277 -5.86 -13.48 -10.64
CA THR A 277 -6.83 -14.36 -11.33
C THR A 277 -6.18 -15.19 -12.44
N LYS A 278 -6.94 -16.15 -12.99
CA LYS A 278 -6.45 -17.04 -14.05
C LYS A 278 -6.10 -16.28 -15.34
N ASN A 279 -6.95 -15.32 -15.72
CA ASN A 279 -6.82 -14.47 -16.90
C ASN A 279 -5.87 -13.27 -16.74
N ARG A 280 -5.10 -13.19 -15.65
CA ARG A 280 -4.09 -12.14 -15.46
C ARG A 280 -3.08 -12.12 -16.61
N SER A 281 -2.57 -10.94 -16.95
CA SER A 281 -1.47 -10.80 -17.92
C SER A 281 -0.33 -11.78 -17.63
N LYS A 282 0.19 -12.41 -18.69
CA LYS A 282 1.40 -13.24 -18.63
C LYS A 282 2.64 -12.47 -19.10
N LYS A 283 2.44 -11.34 -19.78
CA LYS A 283 3.50 -10.49 -20.31
C LYS A 283 4.02 -9.55 -19.23
N TYR A 284 3.10 -8.86 -18.55
CA TYR A 284 3.39 -7.95 -17.46
C TYR A 284 2.93 -8.58 -16.15
N THR A 285 3.89 -9.07 -15.38
CA THR A 285 3.72 -9.76 -14.12
C THR A 285 4.31 -8.95 -12.98
N TYR A 286 4.02 -9.37 -11.76
CA TYR A 286 4.57 -8.77 -10.54
C TYR A 286 6.10 -8.77 -10.46
N ASP A 287 6.77 -9.64 -11.23
CA ASP A 287 8.22 -9.76 -11.24
C ASP A 287 8.88 -8.80 -12.25
N ASN A 288 8.11 -8.26 -13.19
CA ASN A 288 8.61 -7.35 -14.22
C ASN A 288 7.78 -6.06 -14.42
N PRO A 289 7.23 -5.41 -13.36
CA PRO A 289 6.36 -4.23 -13.50
C PRO A 289 7.04 -3.09 -14.27
N HIS A 290 8.36 -2.92 -14.10
CA HIS A 290 9.19 -1.93 -14.81
C HIS A 290 9.20 -2.05 -16.35
N THR A 291 8.74 -3.17 -16.90
CA THR A 291 8.71 -3.40 -18.36
C THR A 291 7.46 -2.83 -19.02
N ILE A 292 6.47 -2.38 -18.24
CA ILE A 292 5.32 -1.65 -18.76
C ILE A 292 5.84 -0.32 -19.34
N PRO A 293 5.54 0.02 -20.60
CA PRO A 293 6.00 1.27 -21.18
C PRO A 293 5.25 2.44 -20.55
N ILE A 294 5.96 3.34 -19.88
CA ILE A 294 5.40 4.51 -19.20
C ILE A 294 5.75 5.78 -19.98
N GLN A 295 4.74 6.59 -20.29
CA GLN A 295 4.86 7.85 -21.02
C GLN A 295 4.48 9.08 -20.18
N PHE A 296 3.69 8.89 -19.11
CA PHE A 296 3.18 9.99 -18.29
C PHE A 296 3.42 9.72 -16.80
N SER A 297 3.74 10.77 -16.06
CA SER A 297 4.13 10.71 -14.64
C SER A 297 2.98 10.46 -13.67
N ASN A 298 1.72 10.65 -14.12
CA ASN A 298 0.52 10.30 -13.36
C ASN A 298 0.14 8.82 -13.47
N VAL A 299 0.96 8.01 -14.14
CA VAL A 299 0.77 6.56 -14.25
C VAL A 299 1.42 5.86 -13.08
N LYS A 300 0.66 5.00 -12.40
CA LYS A 300 1.13 4.14 -11.32
C LYS A 300 1.01 2.68 -11.72
N ILE A 301 2.00 1.88 -11.31
CA ILE A 301 1.99 0.43 -11.43
C ILE A 301 2.05 -0.18 -10.02
N ASP A 302 1.20 -1.16 -9.73
CA ASP A 302 1.35 -1.93 -8.49
C ASP A 302 2.62 -2.77 -8.50
N SER A 303 3.48 -2.54 -7.50
CA SER A 303 4.64 -3.38 -7.19
C SER A 303 4.28 -4.36 -6.07
N HIS A 304 4.34 -5.65 -6.35
CA HIS A 304 4.17 -6.69 -5.32
C HIS A 304 5.38 -6.71 -4.38
N PRO A 305 5.24 -7.07 -3.09
CA PRO A 305 6.38 -7.18 -2.16
C PRO A 305 7.55 -8.03 -2.67
N SER A 306 7.29 -9.04 -3.52
CA SER A 306 8.36 -9.85 -4.15
C SER A 306 9.30 -9.01 -5.03
N TYR A 307 8.81 -7.94 -5.65
CA TYR A 307 9.60 -7.06 -6.50
C TYR A 307 10.66 -6.28 -5.72
N PHE A 308 10.49 -6.15 -4.40
CA PHE A 308 11.42 -5.44 -3.52
C PHE A 308 12.52 -6.34 -2.92
N ARG A 309 12.53 -7.65 -3.23
CA ARG A 309 13.44 -8.64 -2.59
C ARG A 309 14.92 -8.37 -2.84
N HIS A 310 15.26 -7.72 -3.96
CA HIS A 310 16.63 -7.40 -4.37
C HIS A 310 16.76 -5.90 -4.64
N ALA A 311 16.10 -5.10 -3.82
CA ALA A 311 16.05 -3.65 -4.00
C ALA A 311 16.67 -2.93 -2.81
N ILE A 312 17.42 -1.88 -3.10
CA ILE A 312 18.03 -1.01 -2.11
C ILE A 312 16.97 -0.03 -1.63
N THR A 313 16.48 -0.21 -0.40
CA THR A 313 15.52 0.72 0.19
C THR A 313 16.26 1.76 1.01
N ILE A 314 16.20 3.02 0.60
CA ILE A 314 16.68 4.17 1.36
C ILE A 314 15.46 4.87 1.97
N ASN A 315 15.48 5.04 3.29
CA ASN A 315 14.57 5.90 4.01
C ASN A 315 15.34 7.18 4.40
N PRO A 316 15.16 8.30 3.69
CA PRO A 316 15.86 9.54 3.99
C PRO A 316 15.55 9.99 5.42
N ASP A 317 16.61 10.21 6.21
CA ASP A 317 16.52 10.31 7.67
C ASP A 317 16.25 11.74 8.17
N GLU A 318 15.39 12.49 7.46
CA GLU A 318 15.22 13.93 7.73
C GLU A 318 13.76 14.37 7.86
N ALA A 319 13.55 15.29 8.81
CA ALA A 319 12.36 16.14 8.83
C ALA A 319 12.21 16.84 7.47
N PRO A 320 11.00 17.18 7.03
CA PRO A 320 10.79 17.76 5.71
C PRO A 320 11.66 19.01 5.50
N HIS A 321 12.33 19.05 4.36
CA HIS A 321 13.28 20.10 4.03
C HIS A 321 12.53 21.38 3.68
N LYS A 322 12.92 22.48 4.31
CA LYS A 322 12.41 23.83 4.01
C LYS A 322 13.31 24.50 3.01
N ILE A 323 12.75 24.93 1.89
CA ILE A 323 13.48 25.50 0.77
C ILE A 323 12.88 26.87 0.47
N THR A 324 13.73 27.83 0.16
CA THR A 324 13.31 29.11 -0.40
C THR A 324 13.50 29.03 -1.90
N GLY A 325 12.39 28.94 -2.64
CA GLY A 325 12.38 28.95 -4.09
C GLY A 325 12.58 30.36 -4.66
N ASN A 326 12.39 30.47 -5.98
CA ASN A 326 12.41 31.74 -6.69
C ASN A 326 11.41 32.72 -6.05
N ASP A 327 11.71 34.01 -6.11
CA ASP A 327 10.87 35.09 -5.53
C ASP A 327 10.57 34.92 -4.04
N SER A 328 11.45 34.25 -3.30
CA SER A 328 11.29 33.96 -1.87
C SER A 328 10.07 33.08 -1.53
N ILE A 329 9.57 32.32 -2.51
CA ILE A 329 8.46 31.37 -2.32
C ILE A 329 8.90 30.27 -1.36
N LYS A 330 8.13 30.04 -0.29
CA LYS A 330 8.40 28.93 0.63
C LYS A 330 7.97 27.62 -0.01
N CYS A 331 8.88 26.66 -0.03
CA CYS A 331 8.67 25.30 -0.51
C CYS A 331 9.06 24.30 0.58
N MET A 332 8.43 23.14 0.59
CA MET A 332 8.83 22.00 1.41
C MET A 332 8.76 20.71 0.61
N ILE A 333 9.68 19.79 0.89
CA ILE A 333 9.69 18.44 0.32
C ILE A 333 10.14 17.44 1.37
N ALA A 334 9.53 16.26 1.36
CA ALA A 334 10.05 15.08 2.01
C ALA A 334 9.99 13.90 1.04
N VAL A 335 11.05 13.11 1.04
CA VAL A 335 11.07 11.82 0.36
C VAL A 335 10.85 10.78 1.46
N ASP A 336 9.68 10.15 1.45
CA ASP A 336 9.28 9.19 2.47
C ASP A 336 10.02 7.86 2.27
N ARG A 337 10.24 7.46 1.01
CA ARG A 337 10.94 6.23 0.65
C ARG A 337 11.50 6.33 -0.77
N LEU A 338 12.73 5.83 -0.93
CA LEU A 338 13.37 5.62 -2.22
C LEU A 338 13.81 4.17 -2.29
N VAL A 339 13.49 3.47 -3.38
CA VAL A 339 13.90 2.09 -3.60
C VAL A 339 14.54 1.98 -4.96
N ILE A 340 15.79 1.54 -5.03
CA ILE A 340 16.54 1.31 -6.27
C ILE A 340 16.60 -0.19 -6.52
N HIS A 341 16.08 -0.65 -7.65
CA HIS A 341 16.08 -2.07 -8.03
C HIS A 341 17.34 -2.45 -8.82
N GLU A 342 17.74 -3.73 -8.77
CA GLU A 342 18.87 -4.25 -9.58
C GLU A 342 18.71 -4.01 -11.09
N ASN A 343 17.47 -4.02 -11.59
CA ASN A 343 17.17 -3.73 -13.00
C ASN A 343 17.29 -2.24 -13.35
N GLY A 344 17.62 -1.36 -12.39
CA GLY A 344 17.79 0.07 -12.57
C GLY A 344 16.50 0.90 -12.42
N SER A 345 15.33 0.27 -12.25
CA SER A 345 14.09 0.99 -11.96
C SER A 345 14.06 1.50 -10.53
N ILE A 346 13.18 2.48 -10.26
CA ILE A 346 13.14 3.18 -8.98
C ILE A 346 11.70 3.35 -8.50
N ASN A 347 11.39 2.83 -7.32
CA ASN A 347 10.17 3.22 -6.61
C ASN A 347 10.47 4.40 -5.69
N ILE A 348 9.74 5.48 -5.84
CA ILE A 348 9.91 6.67 -5.00
C ILE A 348 8.56 7.21 -4.52
N SER A 349 8.48 7.52 -3.24
CA SER A 349 7.30 8.11 -2.62
C SER A 349 7.68 9.24 -1.67
N GLY A 350 6.81 10.24 -1.56
CA GLY A 350 7.05 11.41 -0.74
C GLY A 350 5.99 12.47 -0.98
N TRP A 351 6.32 13.71 -0.64
CA TRP A 351 5.46 14.86 -0.89
C TRP A 351 6.27 16.14 -1.07
N ALA A 352 5.73 17.08 -1.85
CA ALA A 352 6.28 18.42 -1.99
C ALA A 352 5.15 19.45 -2.06
N ASN A 353 5.32 20.57 -1.36
CA ASN A 353 4.30 21.62 -1.27
C ASN A 353 4.95 23.01 -1.32
N SER A 354 4.20 24.01 -1.75
CA SER A 354 4.71 25.37 -1.93
C SER A 354 3.60 26.40 -1.75
N GLN A 355 3.99 27.65 -1.50
CA GLN A 355 3.05 28.78 -1.54
C GLN A 355 2.55 29.07 -2.97
N ALA A 356 3.31 28.64 -3.98
CA ALA A 356 2.86 28.61 -5.36
C ALA A 356 2.33 27.20 -5.71
N LYS A 357 1.41 27.13 -6.67
CA LYS A 357 0.89 25.83 -7.13
C LYS A 357 1.97 25.09 -7.90
N LEU A 358 2.30 23.88 -7.44
CA LEU A 358 3.19 22.97 -8.14
C LEU A 358 2.39 22.02 -9.05
N SER A 359 3.00 21.60 -10.16
CA SER A 359 2.45 20.60 -11.08
C SER A 359 3.03 19.21 -10.85
N HIS A 360 4.35 19.12 -10.62
CA HIS A 360 5.08 17.87 -10.41
C HIS A 360 6.44 18.17 -9.74
N VAL A 361 7.18 17.10 -9.44
CA VAL A 361 8.62 17.16 -9.11
C VAL A 361 9.40 16.41 -10.18
N THR A 362 10.41 17.03 -10.79
CA THR A 362 11.32 16.35 -11.73
C THR A 362 12.52 15.83 -10.96
N LEU A 363 12.84 14.54 -11.12
CA LEU A 363 14.04 13.92 -10.58
C LEU A 363 15.16 13.99 -11.62
N GLU A 364 16.31 14.51 -11.21
CA GLU A 364 17.53 14.60 -12.01
C GLU A 364 18.71 13.98 -11.25
N VAL A 365 19.56 13.25 -11.96
CA VAL A 365 20.82 12.69 -11.44
C VAL A 365 21.91 12.93 -12.47
N GLU A 366 23.07 13.45 -12.04
CA GLU A 366 24.21 13.76 -12.93
C GLU A 366 23.83 14.64 -14.13
N ASP A 367 23.03 15.69 -13.88
CA ASP A 367 22.52 16.62 -14.90
C ASP A 367 21.65 15.94 -15.99
N GLN A 368 21.17 14.72 -15.73
CA GLN A 368 20.26 13.98 -16.60
C GLN A 368 18.92 13.75 -15.91
N GLU A 369 17.85 14.08 -16.62
CA GLU A 369 16.48 13.86 -16.16
C GLU A 369 16.20 12.35 -16.08
N VAL A 370 15.77 11.89 -14.90
CA VAL A 370 15.36 10.52 -14.64
C VAL A 370 13.86 10.36 -14.89
N GLY A 371 13.06 11.36 -14.50
CA GLY A 371 11.65 11.43 -14.80
C GLY A 371 10.84 12.29 -13.83
N ASP A 372 9.58 12.49 -14.19
CA ASP A 372 8.64 13.31 -13.42
C ASP A 372 7.85 12.50 -12.38
N LEU A 373 7.58 13.14 -11.25
CA LEU A 373 6.81 12.65 -10.11
C LEU A 373 5.54 13.48 -9.98
N ALA A 374 4.42 12.96 -10.49
CA ALA A 374 3.14 13.66 -10.41
C ALA A 374 2.57 13.62 -8.99
N PHE A 375 1.88 14.69 -8.60
CA PHE A 375 1.15 14.72 -7.34
C PHE A 375 -0.17 13.95 -7.46
N VAL A 376 -0.16 12.71 -7.01
CA VAL A 376 -1.30 11.77 -7.12
C VAL A 376 -1.77 11.21 -5.78
N VAL A 377 -1.12 11.61 -4.69
CA VAL A 377 -1.42 11.17 -3.32
C VAL A 377 -1.86 12.35 -2.46
N ARG A 378 -2.96 12.17 -1.74
CA ARG A 378 -3.45 13.17 -0.78
C ARG A 378 -2.61 13.15 0.49
N ARG A 379 -2.24 14.33 0.96
CA ARG A 379 -1.54 14.54 2.24
C ARG A 379 -2.20 15.64 3.07
N PRO A 380 -3.44 15.43 3.54
CA PRO A 380 -4.11 16.39 4.41
C PRO A 380 -3.42 16.54 5.78
N ASP A 381 -2.66 15.53 6.20
CA ASP A 381 -1.74 15.58 7.34
C ASP A 381 -0.68 16.67 7.17
N VAL A 382 -0.11 16.82 5.97
CA VAL A 382 0.87 17.86 5.64
C VAL A 382 0.24 19.24 5.76
N GLY A 383 -0.96 19.44 5.21
CA GLY A 383 -1.69 20.72 5.33
C GLY A 383 -2.04 21.09 6.78
N LYS A 384 -2.34 20.09 7.63
CA LYS A 384 -2.58 20.31 9.07
C LYS A 384 -1.31 20.70 9.83
N LEU A 385 -0.18 20.06 9.50
CA LEU A 385 1.11 20.34 10.14
C LEU A 385 1.73 21.65 9.64
N TYR A 386 1.49 22.01 8.39
CA TYR A 386 2.06 23.20 7.73
C TYR A 386 0.96 24.06 7.10
N PRO A 387 0.22 24.85 7.91
CA PRO A 387 -0.92 25.65 7.44
C PRO A 387 -0.60 26.75 6.41
N VAL A 388 0.69 27.01 6.17
CA VAL A 388 1.15 27.92 5.11
C VAL A 388 0.86 27.38 3.70
N PHE A 389 0.61 26.08 3.57
CA PHE A 389 0.29 25.43 2.31
C PHE A 389 -1.18 25.04 2.24
N THR A 390 -1.81 25.33 1.11
CA THR A 390 -3.24 25.04 0.89
C THR A 390 -3.49 23.77 0.09
N GLU A 391 -2.51 23.31 -0.68
CA GLU A 391 -2.65 22.14 -1.55
C GLU A 391 -2.58 20.84 -0.74
N VAL A 392 -3.63 20.01 -0.87
CA VAL A 392 -3.73 18.70 -0.22
C VAL A 392 -3.31 17.56 -1.13
N LEU A 393 -3.31 17.76 -2.45
CA LEU A 393 -2.82 16.81 -3.43
C LEU A 393 -1.35 17.16 -3.73
N CYS A 394 -0.47 16.77 -2.83
CA CYS A 394 0.95 17.15 -2.83
C CYS A 394 1.89 15.96 -2.60
N GLY A 395 1.36 14.74 -2.52
CA GLY A 395 2.15 13.52 -2.42
C GLY A 395 2.38 12.86 -3.78
N PHE A 396 3.54 12.26 -3.96
CA PHE A 396 3.92 11.45 -5.13
C PHE A 396 4.23 10.01 -4.71
N ASP A 397 3.99 9.07 -5.62
CA ASP A 397 4.24 7.64 -5.46
C ASP A 397 4.35 7.00 -6.86
N SER A 398 5.59 6.79 -7.31
CA SER A 398 5.91 6.49 -8.71
C SER A 398 6.93 5.35 -8.81
N LEU A 399 6.75 4.51 -9.84
CA LEU A 399 7.76 3.59 -10.33
C LEU A 399 8.37 4.18 -11.60
N LEU A 400 9.58 4.72 -11.50
CA LEU A 400 10.34 5.19 -12.66
C LEU A 400 11.01 3.98 -13.32
N PRO A 401 10.83 3.77 -14.65
CA PRO A 401 11.49 2.69 -15.36
C PRO A 401 13.01 2.88 -15.36
N PRO A 402 13.80 1.84 -15.71
CA PRO A 402 15.24 1.96 -15.80
C PRO A 402 15.62 3.10 -16.76
N SER A 403 16.38 4.07 -16.25
CA SER A 403 16.88 5.19 -17.03
C SER A 403 18.28 4.89 -17.59
N ALA A 404 18.75 5.70 -18.54
CA ALA A 404 20.14 5.63 -18.99
C ALA A 404 21.15 5.95 -17.86
N VAL A 405 20.69 6.64 -16.81
CA VAL A 405 21.47 6.97 -15.61
C VAL A 405 21.37 5.84 -14.60
N SER A 406 22.50 5.19 -14.32
CA SER A 406 22.59 4.21 -13.23
C SER A 406 22.74 4.93 -11.90
N ILE A 407 21.69 4.90 -11.08
CA ILE A 407 21.69 5.51 -9.75
C ILE A 407 22.40 4.57 -8.76
N LYS A 408 23.51 5.04 -8.23
CA LYS A 408 24.35 4.37 -7.25
C LYS A 408 24.12 4.96 -5.85
N PRO A 409 24.27 4.16 -4.79
CA PRO A 409 24.23 4.67 -3.42
C PRO A 409 25.22 5.83 -3.22
N GLY A 410 24.78 6.90 -2.54
CA GLY A 410 25.60 8.09 -2.30
C GLY A 410 25.57 9.17 -3.39
N GLN A 411 25.03 8.89 -4.59
CA GLN A 411 24.91 9.90 -5.64
C GLN A 411 23.89 10.98 -5.27
N VAL A 412 24.20 12.23 -5.62
CA VAL A 412 23.28 13.36 -5.42
C VAL A 412 22.12 13.24 -6.39
N MET A 413 20.91 13.34 -5.85
CA MET A 413 19.64 13.35 -6.56
C MET A 413 19.02 14.74 -6.42
N ASN A 414 18.82 15.43 -7.53
CA ASN A 414 18.18 16.74 -7.57
C ASN A 414 16.68 16.57 -7.81
N PHE A 415 15.88 17.13 -6.92
CA PHE A 415 14.43 17.22 -7.01
C PHE A 415 14.05 18.64 -7.37
N HIS A 416 13.59 18.85 -8.59
CA HIS A 416 13.13 20.14 -9.07
C HIS A 416 11.62 20.26 -8.84
N LEU A 417 11.20 21.19 -7.98
CA LEU A 417 9.80 21.51 -7.76
C LEU A 417 9.35 22.42 -8.91
N CYS A 418 8.39 21.97 -9.70
CA CYS A 418 7.99 22.64 -10.93
C CYS A 418 6.55 23.18 -10.85
N SER A 419 6.34 24.35 -11.46
CA SER A 419 5.01 24.91 -11.77
C SER A 419 4.87 24.96 -13.29
N ASP A 420 4.13 24.01 -13.84
CA ASP A 420 4.12 23.69 -15.26
C ASP A 420 5.53 23.44 -15.81
N LYS A 421 6.10 24.36 -16.58
CA LYS A 421 7.46 24.25 -17.14
C LYS A 421 8.50 25.01 -16.33
N ASP A 422 8.08 25.82 -15.37
CA ASP A 422 8.96 26.70 -14.62
C ASP A 422 9.44 26.01 -13.34
N ARG A 423 10.77 25.97 -13.17
CA ARG A 423 11.39 25.47 -11.94
C ARG A 423 11.26 26.49 -10.82
N VAL A 424 10.56 26.14 -9.75
CA VAL A 424 10.34 26.97 -8.56
C VAL A 424 11.48 26.82 -7.56
N ALA A 425 11.95 25.59 -7.33
CA ALA A 425 13.01 25.31 -6.36
C ALA A 425 13.75 24.01 -6.73
N THR A 426 14.97 23.85 -6.21
CA THR A 426 15.73 22.59 -6.30
C THR A 426 16.08 22.11 -4.90
N PHE A 427 15.90 20.82 -4.67
CA PHE A 427 16.32 20.11 -3.48
C PHE A 427 17.31 19.02 -3.85
N ALA A 428 18.53 19.09 -3.31
CA ALA A 428 19.53 18.05 -3.51
C ALA A 428 19.47 17.06 -2.34
N LEU A 429 19.16 15.80 -2.63
CA LEU A 429 19.27 14.69 -1.71
C LEU A 429 20.49 13.87 -2.10
N ALA A 430 21.52 13.85 -1.27
CA ALA A 430 22.55 12.82 -1.34
C ALA A 430 22.18 11.77 -0.29
N PRO A 431 21.54 10.65 -0.64
CA PRO A 431 21.35 9.57 0.31
C PRO A 431 22.73 9.03 0.69
N GLN A 432 23.27 9.54 1.80
CA GLN A 432 24.55 9.15 2.40
C GLN A 432 24.39 7.78 3.05
N VAL A 433 24.06 6.78 2.23
CA VAL A 433 23.79 5.42 2.65
C VAL A 433 24.86 4.54 2.03
N LYS A 434 25.74 4.00 2.87
CA LYS A 434 26.65 2.94 2.43
C LYS A 434 25.82 1.67 2.34
N VAL A 435 25.62 1.19 1.12
CA VAL A 435 24.93 -0.07 0.86
C VAL A 435 25.98 -1.16 0.69
N ILE A 436 25.84 -2.22 1.47
CA ILE A 436 26.66 -3.42 1.33
C ILE A 436 25.70 -4.55 0.98
N VAL A 437 25.83 -5.04 -0.26
CA VAL A 437 25.18 -6.27 -0.73
C VAL A 437 26.28 -7.33 -0.77
N PRO A 438 26.36 -8.24 0.21
CA PRO A 438 27.37 -9.29 0.23
C PRO A 438 27.22 -10.20 -0.99
N SER A 439 28.32 -10.46 -1.69
CA SER A 439 28.33 -11.24 -2.94
C SER A 439 28.17 -12.76 -2.74
N GLN A 440 27.51 -13.25 -1.68
CA GLN A 440 27.67 -14.64 -1.25
C GLN A 440 26.40 -15.49 -1.29
N VAL A 441 26.55 -16.68 -1.89
CA VAL A 441 25.76 -17.89 -1.67
C VAL A 441 25.57 -18.11 -0.16
N PRO A 442 24.43 -18.64 0.32
CA PRO A 442 24.24 -18.90 1.74
C PRO A 442 25.42 -19.67 2.33
N ASN A 443 26.14 -19.06 3.28
CA ASN A 443 27.34 -19.67 3.83
C ASN A 443 26.96 -20.73 4.85
N ARG A 444 27.51 -21.93 4.68
CA ARG A 444 27.48 -22.96 5.71
C ARG A 444 28.45 -22.59 6.82
N ILE A 445 27.89 -22.21 7.97
CA ILE A 445 28.65 -21.92 9.17
C ILE A 445 28.68 -23.20 9.99
N ALA A 446 29.88 -23.69 10.32
CA ALA A 446 30.02 -24.75 11.29
C ALA A 446 29.76 -24.14 12.67
N GLY A 447 28.62 -24.45 13.28
CA GLY A 447 28.36 -24.08 14.67
C GLY A 447 29.19 -24.91 15.64
N ASP A 448 29.27 -24.46 16.89
CA ASP A 448 29.76 -25.30 17.97
C ASP A 448 28.92 -26.60 18.03
N ASN A 449 29.57 -27.75 18.21
CA ASN A 449 28.93 -29.07 18.24
C ASN A 449 28.24 -29.55 16.93
N SER A 450 28.79 -29.24 15.75
CA SER A 450 28.38 -29.81 14.45
C SER A 450 26.95 -29.47 13.97
N VAL A 451 26.36 -28.40 14.52
CA VAL A 451 25.06 -27.85 14.08
C VAL A 451 25.23 -27.13 12.74
N VAL A 452 24.41 -27.48 11.74
CA VAL A 452 24.39 -26.77 10.46
C VAL A 452 23.64 -25.46 10.62
N CYS A 453 24.33 -24.35 10.38
CA CYS A 453 23.74 -23.02 10.31
C CYS A 453 23.95 -22.45 8.89
N LEU A 454 22.92 -21.81 8.35
CA LEU A 454 23.01 -20.97 7.15
C LEU A 454 22.61 -19.55 7.51
N MET A 455 23.32 -18.60 6.92
CA MET A 455 22.98 -17.19 7.01
C MET A 455 23.24 -16.52 5.66
N HIS A 456 22.40 -15.55 5.37
CA HIS A 456 22.59 -14.63 4.26
C HIS A 456 22.15 -13.24 4.70
N ILE A 457 22.99 -12.26 4.39
CA ILE A 457 22.66 -10.85 4.58
C ILE A 457 22.18 -10.36 3.22
N ASP A 458 20.90 -10.01 3.13
CA ASP A 458 20.33 -9.41 1.92
C ASP A 458 20.95 -8.03 1.70
N GLN A 459 21.08 -7.24 2.79
CA GLN A 459 21.55 -5.87 2.74
C GLN A 459 21.98 -5.33 4.11
N VAL A 460 23.02 -4.48 4.12
CA VAL A 460 23.36 -3.56 5.21
C VAL A 460 23.31 -2.12 4.69
N LEU A 461 22.62 -1.24 5.41
CA LEU A 461 22.54 0.21 5.18
C LEU A 461 23.08 0.94 6.40
N ILE A 462 24.07 1.81 6.21
CA ILE A 462 24.60 2.65 7.28
C ILE A 462 24.22 4.10 6.99
N TYR A 463 23.46 4.71 7.92
CA TYR A 463 22.97 6.08 7.81
C TYR A 463 23.93 7.08 8.45
N LYS A 464 23.88 8.35 8.00
CA LYS A 464 24.75 9.42 8.52
C LYS A 464 24.57 9.71 10.01
N ASN A 465 23.36 9.51 10.54
CA ASN A 465 23.10 9.65 11.97
C ASN A 465 23.70 8.51 12.81
N GLY A 466 24.33 7.51 12.19
CA GLY A 466 24.93 6.34 12.83
C GLY A 466 23.99 5.16 12.99
N SER A 467 22.71 5.29 12.60
CA SER A 467 21.77 4.16 12.59
C SER A 467 22.10 3.17 11.48
N ILE A 468 21.68 1.91 11.64
CA ILE A 468 22.01 0.83 10.71
C ILE A 468 20.77 0.01 10.42
N SER A 469 20.40 -0.14 9.16
CA SER A 469 19.33 -1.06 8.75
C SER A 469 19.93 -2.31 8.14
N ILE A 470 19.49 -3.47 8.62
CA ILE A 470 20.00 -4.77 8.18
C ILE A 470 18.83 -5.68 7.87
N SER A 471 18.87 -6.26 6.66
CA SER A 471 17.94 -7.31 6.26
C SER A 471 18.70 -8.55 5.82
N GLY A 472 18.09 -9.70 6.07
CA GLY A 472 18.67 -10.99 5.74
C GLY A 472 17.86 -12.13 6.33
N TRP A 473 18.49 -13.28 6.41
CA TRP A 473 17.95 -14.46 7.07
C TRP A 473 19.05 -15.32 7.66
N ALA A 474 18.72 -16.05 8.72
CA ALA A 474 19.56 -17.08 9.30
C ALA A 474 18.69 -18.25 9.76
N ASN A 475 19.15 -19.47 9.51
CA ASN A 475 18.46 -20.69 9.90
C ASN A 475 19.45 -21.73 10.39
N SER A 476 19.01 -22.60 11.30
CA SER A 476 19.85 -23.59 11.94
C SER A 476 19.04 -24.85 12.25
N GLN A 477 19.73 -25.99 12.38
CA GLN A 477 19.13 -27.20 12.93
C GLN A 477 18.73 -27.03 14.40
N ALA A 478 19.37 -26.10 15.12
CA ALA A 478 18.94 -25.65 16.42
C ALA A 478 18.01 -24.42 16.28
N LYS A 479 17.06 -24.28 17.20
CA LYS A 479 16.17 -23.11 17.21
C LYS A 479 16.98 -21.86 17.54
N LEU A 480 16.95 -20.87 16.66
CA LEU A 480 17.53 -19.55 16.90
C LEU A 480 16.47 -18.63 17.51
N SER A 481 16.92 -17.68 18.32
CA SER A 481 16.08 -16.65 18.94
C SER A 481 16.25 -15.29 18.26
N HIS A 482 17.48 -14.92 17.92
CA HIS A 482 17.84 -13.67 17.24
C HIS A 482 19.25 -13.79 16.64
N VAL A 483 19.70 -12.74 15.95
CA VAL A 483 21.10 -12.55 15.55
C VAL A 483 21.64 -11.28 16.20
N THR A 484 22.72 -11.35 16.96
CA THR A 484 23.38 -10.16 17.53
C THR A 484 24.41 -9.64 16.55
N LEU A 485 24.37 -8.34 16.23
CA LEU A 485 25.42 -7.67 15.47
C LEU A 485 26.48 -7.10 16.42
N GLU A 486 27.73 -7.48 16.18
CA GLU A 486 28.92 -6.84 16.73
C GLU A 486 29.75 -6.18 15.62
N VAL A 487 30.36 -5.04 15.93
CA VAL A 487 31.34 -4.37 15.07
C VAL A 487 32.55 -4.02 15.92
N GLU A 488 33.74 -4.49 15.52
CA GLU A 488 34.99 -4.31 16.30
C GLU A 488 34.84 -4.70 17.79
N ASP A 489 34.25 -5.86 18.04
CA ASP A 489 34.01 -6.41 19.39
C ASP A 489 33.08 -5.56 20.28
N GLN A 490 32.31 -4.65 19.68
CA GLN A 490 31.25 -3.89 20.35
C GLN A 490 29.89 -4.30 19.82
N GLU A 491 29.00 -4.69 20.74
CA GLU A 491 27.61 -4.99 20.43
C GLU A 491 26.88 -3.75 19.93
N VAL A 492 26.30 -3.87 18.73
CA VAL A 492 25.50 -2.83 18.08
C VAL A 492 24.01 -3.03 18.38
N GLY A 493 23.57 -4.30 18.41
CA GLY A 493 22.22 -4.68 18.82
C GLY A 493 21.70 -5.95 18.15
N ASP A 494 20.50 -6.34 18.54
CA ASP A 494 19.87 -7.59 18.11
C ASP A 494 18.97 -7.42 16.87
N LEU A 495 19.07 -8.39 15.97
CA LEU A 495 18.23 -8.56 14.79
C LEU A 495 17.21 -9.67 15.08
N ALA A 496 15.98 -9.27 15.36
CA ALA A 496 14.90 -10.21 15.63
C ALA A 496 14.40 -10.89 14.35
N PHE A 497 14.12 -12.19 14.42
CA PHE A 497 13.47 -12.88 13.32
C PHE A 497 11.99 -12.50 13.25
N THR A 498 11.65 -11.65 12.28
CA THR A 498 10.31 -11.10 12.08
C THR A 498 9.74 -11.41 10.69
N VAL A 499 10.50 -12.07 9.81
CA VAL A 499 10.11 -12.30 8.42
C VAL A 499 10.07 -13.80 8.14
N ARG A 500 8.93 -14.31 7.65
CA ARG A 500 8.82 -15.71 7.23
C ARG A 500 9.52 -15.95 5.90
N ARG A 501 10.29 -17.05 5.82
CA ARG A 501 11.05 -17.49 4.66
C ARG A 501 10.87 -19.00 4.39
N PRO A 502 9.64 -19.46 4.09
CA PRO A 502 9.34 -20.89 3.89
C PRO A 502 10.13 -21.52 2.75
N VAL A 503 10.43 -20.75 1.71
CA VAL A 503 11.21 -21.17 0.55
C VAL A 503 12.61 -21.67 0.95
N ILE A 504 13.19 -21.19 2.05
CA ILE A 504 14.49 -21.68 2.53
C ILE A 504 14.40 -23.15 2.92
N ASN A 505 13.31 -23.57 3.57
CA ASN A 505 13.12 -24.95 4.02
C ASN A 505 12.85 -25.89 2.84
N GLU A 506 12.26 -25.38 1.76
CA GLU A 506 12.11 -26.11 0.49
C GLU A 506 13.46 -26.42 -0.17
N HIS A 507 14.39 -25.47 -0.10
CA HIS A 507 15.75 -25.62 -0.66
C HIS A 507 16.70 -26.36 0.30
N HIS A 508 16.42 -26.33 1.60
CA HIS A 508 17.24 -26.91 2.64
C HIS A 508 16.37 -27.66 3.65
N SER A 509 16.08 -28.93 3.35
CA SER A 509 15.19 -29.80 4.13
C SER A 509 15.64 -30.10 5.57
N VAL A 510 16.84 -29.66 5.95
CA VAL A 510 17.39 -29.79 7.31
C VAL A 510 16.83 -28.75 8.28
N PHE A 511 16.14 -27.72 7.79
CA PHE A 511 15.54 -26.67 8.61
C PHE A 511 14.03 -26.80 8.70
N THR A 512 13.50 -26.55 9.91
CA THR A 512 12.08 -26.57 10.19
C THR A 512 11.50 -25.19 10.46
N GLU A 513 12.33 -24.24 10.90
CA GLU A 513 11.89 -22.89 11.26
C GLU A 513 11.59 -22.08 10.01
N VAL A 514 10.36 -21.56 9.93
CA VAL A 514 9.90 -20.73 8.81
C VAL A 514 10.10 -19.24 9.11
N LEU A 515 10.12 -18.84 10.40
CA LEU A 515 10.40 -17.48 10.83
C LEU A 515 11.92 -17.32 11.01
N SER A 516 12.62 -17.13 9.90
CA SER A 516 14.09 -17.13 9.84
C SER A 516 14.69 -15.89 9.17
N GLY A 517 13.85 -14.97 8.69
CA GLY A 517 14.27 -13.68 8.15
C GLY A 517 14.20 -12.56 9.17
N PHE A 518 15.04 -11.55 9.01
CA PHE A 518 15.05 -10.32 9.81
C PHE A 518 15.10 -9.10 8.89
N ASN A 519 14.51 -7.99 9.37
CA ASN A 519 14.64 -6.66 8.79
C ASN A 519 14.58 -5.65 9.94
N SER A 520 15.75 -5.23 10.43
CA SER A 520 15.87 -4.46 11.67
C SER A 520 16.55 -3.12 11.41
N LEU A 521 16.02 -2.06 12.02
CA LEU A 521 16.68 -0.76 12.12
C LEU A 521 17.25 -0.62 13.53
N LEU A 522 18.58 -0.69 13.62
CA LEU A 522 19.32 -0.45 14.86
C LEU A 522 19.53 1.07 15.03
N PRO A 523 19.25 1.62 16.22
CA PRO A 523 19.47 3.04 16.49
C PRO A 523 20.95 3.40 16.40
N PRO A 524 21.30 4.69 16.33
CA PRO A 524 22.69 5.12 16.37
C PRO A 524 23.43 4.52 17.57
N SER A 525 24.45 3.71 17.29
CA SER A 525 25.32 3.16 18.33
C SER A 525 26.52 4.11 18.55
N ALA A 526 27.24 3.93 19.66
CA ALA A 526 28.50 4.62 19.88
C ALA A 526 29.61 4.17 18.90
N VAL A 527 29.37 3.11 18.13
CA VAL A 527 30.34 2.50 17.21
C VAL A 527 30.30 3.22 15.86
N SER A 528 31.38 3.93 15.53
CA SER A 528 31.52 4.60 14.22
C SER A 528 31.89 3.58 13.16
N ILE A 529 30.94 3.25 12.27
CA ILE A 529 31.19 2.28 11.18
C ILE A 529 31.95 2.93 10.03
N LYS A 530 33.07 2.31 9.62
CA LYS A 530 33.98 2.77 8.58
C LYS A 530 34.27 1.66 7.57
N PRO A 531 34.67 1.99 6.32
CA PRO A 531 35.20 1.01 5.38
C PRO A 531 36.39 0.23 5.97
N GLY A 532 36.45 -1.08 5.69
CA GLY A 532 37.50 -1.98 6.18
C GLY A 532 37.29 -2.58 7.58
N GLN A 533 36.16 -2.31 8.22
CA GLN A 533 35.77 -3.00 9.46
C GLN A 533 35.05 -4.32 9.16
N VAL A 534 34.99 -5.21 10.16
CA VAL A 534 34.27 -6.48 10.07
C VAL A 534 33.02 -6.41 10.94
N MET A 535 31.87 -6.74 10.36
CA MET A 535 30.62 -6.99 11.06
C MET A 535 30.53 -8.47 11.42
N ASN A 536 30.42 -8.78 12.71
CA ASN A 536 30.18 -10.12 13.20
C ASN A 536 28.70 -10.30 13.54
N PHE A 537 28.07 -11.28 12.92
CA PHE A 537 26.68 -11.65 13.17
C PHE A 537 26.66 -12.95 13.96
N HIS A 538 26.32 -12.87 15.24
CA HIS A 538 26.25 -14.00 16.14
C HIS A 538 24.84 -14.59 16.11
N LEU A 539 24.71 -15.84 15.66
CA LEU A 539 23.45 -16.56 15.70
C LEU A 539 23.23 -17.05 17.13
N CYS A 540 22.15 -16.62 17.78
CA CYS A 540 21.94 -16.83 19.21
C CYS A 540 20.71 -17.72 19.47
N SER A 541 20.87 -18.71 20.36
CA SER A 541 19.77 -19.46 20.97
C SER A 541 19.67 -19.02 22.43
N ASP A 542 18.69 -18.18 22.73
CA ASP A 542 18.59 -17.44 23.99
C ASP A 542 19.88 -16.65 24.29
N LYS A 543 20.66 -17.05 25.31
CA LYS A 543 21.93 -16.39 25.66
C LYS A 543 23.15 -17.05 25.06
N ASP A 544 22.98 -18.21 24.42
CA ASP A 544 24.09 -18.99 23.91
C ASP A 544 24.35 -18.67 22.43
N ARG A 545 25.60 -18.33 22.13
CA ARG A 545 26.08 -18.14 20.77
C ARG A 545 26.29 -19.49 20.09
N VAL A 546 25.57 -19.72 19.00
CA VAL A 546 25.59 -20.98 18.23
C VAL A 546 26.62 -20.93 17.11
N ALA A 547 26.72 -19.79 16.43
CA ALA A 547 27.57 -19.61 15.27
C ALA A 547 27.90 -18.13 15.05
N THR A 548 28.88 -17.83 14.20
CA THR A 548 29.23 -16.45 13.83
C THR A 548 29.50 -16.34 12.35
N PHE A 549 28.86 -15.36 11.73
CA PHE A 549 29.06 -14.98 10.35
C PHE A 549 29.79 -13.63 10.32
N ALA A 550 30.97 -13.59 9.74
CA ALA A 550 31.74 -12.37 9.57
C ALA A 550 31.50 -11.79 8.17
N LEU A 551 31.21 -10.50 8.10
CA LEU A 551 31.07 -9.72 6.87
C LEU A 551 32.10 -8.60 6.87
N ASP A 552 33.07 -8.67 5.96
CA ASP A 552 34.02 -7.59 5.72
C ASP A 552 33.31 -6.44 4.97
N LEU A 553 33.47 -5.20 5.46
CA LEU A 553 32.87 -4.00 4.89
C LEU A 553 33.74 -3.31 3.83
N ASN A 554 34.74 -4.00 3.29
CA ASN A 554 35.56 -3.54 2.16
C ASN A 554 34.80 -3.46 0.84
#